data_AF-A0A1H0QHA5-F1
#
_entry.id   AF-A0A1H0QHA5-F1
#
_cell.length_a   1.000
_cell.length_b   1.000
_cell.length_c   1.000
_cell.angle_alpha   90.00
_cell.angle_beta   90.00
_cell.angle_gamma   90.00
#
_symmetry.space_group_name_H-M   'P 1'
#
loop_
_entity.id
_entity.type
_entity.pdbx_description
1 polymer ?
#
loop_
_entity_poly.entity_id
_entity_poly.type
_entity_poly.pdbx_seq_one_letter_code
_entity_poly.pdbx_strand_id
1 'polypeptide(L)'
;MPEDHPDDRHEVFLELTSGTRVIVGSNLPDRAAASLVANRWIVIAREEDGLHETHPGSGVVVRATSIIAIKAQVQPAKSFLRGPRDGSWL
;
A
#
# COMPACT_ATOMS: atom_id res chain seq x y z
N MET A 1 -14.12 -19.69 -3.54
CA MET A 1 -13.44 -18.84 -2.54
C MET A 1 -11.96 -18.92 -2.87
N PRO A 2 -11.25 -17.83 -3.15
CA PRO A 2 -9.79 -17.91 -3.28
C PRO A 2 -9.22 -18.39 -1.94
N GLU A 3 -8.40 -19.44 -1.99
CA GLU A 3 -7.69 -19.97 -0.81
C GLU A 3 -6.56 -19.00 -0.49
N ASP A 4 -6.63 -18.34 0.67
CA ASP A 4 -5.49 -17.54 1.17
C ASP A 4 -4.34 -18.52 1.46
N HIS A 5 -3.26 -18.46 0.69
CA HIS A 5 -2.08 -19.25 0.99
C HIS A 5 -1.43 -18.71 2.27
N PRO A 6 -0.95 -19.57 3.18
CA PRO A 6 -0.37 -19.15 4.47
C PRO A 6 0.88 -18.27 4.35
N ASP A 7 1.45 -18.17 3.15
CA ASP A 7 2.61 -17.33 2.82
C ASP A 7 2.25 -16.03 2.09
N ASP A 8 0.98 -15.79 1.75
CA ASP A 8 0.55 -14.60 1.03
C ASP A 8 0.45 -13.41 1.97
N ARG A 9 1.57 -12.68 2.09
CA ARG A 9 1.58 -11.37 2.74
C ARG A 9 0.77 -10.38 1.93
N HIS A 10 0.14 -9.44 2.62
CA HIS A 10 -0.68 -8.41 2.00
C HIS A 10 -0.10 -7.02 2.26
N GLU A 11 -0.42 -6.10 1.36
CA GLU A 11 -0.09 -4.69 1.49
C GLU A 11 -1.28 -3.80 1.16
N VAL A 12 -1.24 -2.58 1.68
CA VAL A 12 -2.23 -1.53 1.43
C VAL A 12 -1.50 -0.27 1.01
N PHE A 13 -1.93 0.30 -0.10
CA PHE A 13 -1.42 1.58 -0.57
C PHE A 13 -2.55 2.56 -0.89
N LEU A 14 -2.20 3.84 -0.78
CA LEU A 14 -3.02 4.98 -1.19
C LEU A 14 -2.52 5.46 -2.54
N GLU A 15 -3.43 5.80 -3.44
CA GLU A 15 -3.12 6.60 -4.62
C GLU A 15 -3.55 8.04 -4.34
N LEU A 16 -2.63 8.98 -4.57
CA LEU A 16 -2.85 10.39 -4.30
C LEU A 16 -3.14 11.17 -5.59
N THR A 17 -3.74 12.36 -5.47
CA THR A 17 -3.99 13.28 -6.59
C THR A 17 -2.71 13.70 -7.33
N SER A 18 -1.55 13.61 -6.68
CA SER A 18 -0.25 13.82 -7.32
C SER A 18 0.20 12.69 -8.26
N GLY A 19 -0.55 11.58 -8.31
CA GLY A 19 -0.14 10.34 -8.96
C GLY A 19 0.84 9.48 -8.14
N THR A 20 1.21 9.93 -6.95
CA THR A 20 2.09 9.17 -6.05
C THR A 20 1.34 8.05 -5.36
N ARG A 21 2.01 6.91 -5.16
CA ARG A 21 1.52 5.82 -4.31
C ARG A 21 2.27 5.77 -2.99
N VAL A 22 1.52 5.63 -1.90
CA VAL A 22 2.06 5.58 -0.54
C VAL A 22 1.63 4.29 0.14
N ILE A 23 2.60 3.51 0.61
CA ILE A 23 2.33 2.27 1.36
C ILE A 23 1.97 2.63 2.79
N VAL A 24 0.81 2.17 3.26
CA VAL A 24 0.28 2.43 4.60
C VAL A 24 0.06 1.16 5.43
N GLY A 25 0.29 0.01 4.82
CA GLY A 25 0.38 -1.29 5.49
C GLY A 25 1.18 -2.25 4.62
N SER A 26 2.10 -2.99 5.22
CA SER A 26 2.94 -3.98 4.52
C SER A 26 3.13 -5.23 5.38
N ASN A 27 3.48 -6.35 4.75
CA ASN A 27 3.67 -7.64 5.42
C ASN A 27 2.47 -8.09 6.28
N LEU A 28 1.25 -7.70 5.88
CA LEU A 28 0.04 -8.03 6.61
C LEU A 28 -0.24 -9.53 6.47
N PRO A 29 -0.65 -10.21 7.55
CA PRO A 29 -0.73 -11.67 7.57
C PRO A 29 -1.82 -12.25 6.69
N ASP A 30 -2.90 -11.51 6.47
CA ASP A 30 -4.06 -11.99 5.73
C ASP A 30 -4.85 -10.81 5.14
N ARG A 31 -5.86 -11.15 4.33
CA ARG A 31 -6.77 -10.20 3.71
C ARG A 31 -7.59 -9.40 4.74
N ALA A 32 -7.92 -9.98 5.89
CA ALA A 32 -8.73 -9.31 6.90
C ALA A 32 -7.95 -8.16 7.55
N ALA A 33 -6.69 -8.38 7.88
CA ALA A 33 -5.77 -7.36 8.38
C ALA A 33 -5.57 -6.24 7.36
N ALA A 34 -5.40 -6.57 6.07
CA ALA A 34 -5.35 -5.58 5.00
C ALA A 34 -6.64 -4.76 4.87
N SER A 35 -7.79 -5.43 5.00
CA SER A 35 -9.10 -4.76 4.95
C SER A 35 -9.31 -3.81 6.13
N LEU A 36 -8.81 -4.14 7.33
CA LEU A 36 -8.87 -3.25 8.49
C LEU A 36 -8.06 -1.96 8.26
N VAL A 37 -6.85 -2.08 7.73
CA VAL A 37 -6.01 -0.91 7.38
C VAL A 37 -6.69 -0.08 6.30
N ALA A 38 -7.19 -0.71 5.24
CA ALA A 38 -7.89 -0.02 4.16
C ALA A 38 -9.14 0.73 4.67
N ASN A 39 -9.97 0.08 5.50
CA ASN A 39 -11.17 0.70 6.08
C ASN A 39 -10.86 1.92 6.95
N ARG A 40 -9.78 1.87 7.73
CA ARG A 40 -9.31 3.05 8.49
C ARG A 40 -9.02 4.23 7.56
N TRP A 41 -8.32 3.98 6.46
CA TRP A 41 -8.01 5.02 5.47
C TRP A 41 -9.24 5.49 4.68
N ILE A 42 -10.25 4.64 4.47
CA ILE A 42 -11.53 5.05 3.87
C ILE A 42 -12.24 6.07 4.77
N VAL A 43 -12.21 5.86 6.09
CA VAL A 43 -12.77 6.83 7.04
C VAL A 43 -12.00 8.15 6.97
N ILE A 44 -10.67 8.09 7.03
CA ILE A 44 -9.79 9.26 6.94
C ILE A 44 -10.03 10.04 5.64
N ALA A 45 -10.14 9.36 4.49
CA ALA A 45 -10.34 10.01 3.20
C ALA A 45 -11.67 10.77 3.08
N ARG A 46 -12.63 10.54 4.00
CA ARG A 46 -13.90 11.27 4.07
C ARG A 46 -13.81 12.53 4.95
N GLU A 47 -12.71 12.75 5.64
CA GLU A 47 -12.48 13.96 6.43
C GLU A 47 -12.14 15.14 5.51
N GLU A 48 -12.74 16.31 5.76
CA GLU A 48 -12.62 17.47 4.85
C GLU A 48 -11.25 18.16 4.89
N ASP A 49 -10.54 18.17 6.01
CA ASP A 49 -9.23 18.86 6.08
C ASP A 49 -8.26 18.25 7.12
N GLY A 50 -8.11 16.93 7.08
CA GLY A 50 -7.22 16.18 7.97
C GLY A 50 -5.83 15.92 7.39
N LEU A 51 -4.79 16.09 8.21
CA LEU A 51 -3.42 15.61 7.94
C LEU A 51 -3.15 14.38 8.79
N HIS A 52 -2.82 13.26 8.14
CA HIS A 52 -2.67 11.97 8.81
C HIS A 52 -1.32 11.35 8.51
N GLU A 53 -0.62 10.95 9.56
CA GLU A 53 0.62 10.23 9.44
C GLU A 53 0.38 8.79 8.95
N THR A 54 1.18 8.34 7.98
CA THR A 54 1.00 7.02 7.34
C THR A 54 1.18 5.86 8.31
N HIS A 55 2.20 5.96 9.16
CA HIS A 55 2.41 5.17 10.36
C HIS A 55 3.07 6.06 11.42
N PRO A 56 2.88 5.76 12.72
CA PRO A 56 3.49 6.55 13.79
C PRO A 56 5.00 6.68 13.61
N GLY A 57 5.50 7.93 13.60
CA GLY A 57 6.94 8.22 13.46
C GLY A 57 7.51 8.03 12.05
N SER A 58 6.67 7.86 11.03
CA SER A 58 7.10 7.83 9.62
C SER A 58 7.67 9.16 9.13
N GLY A 59 7.19 10.28 9.68
CA GLY A 59 7.39 11.62 9.10
C GLY A 59 6.68 11.81 7.75
N VAL A 60 5.97 10.81 7.24
CA VAL A 60 5.19 10.87 5.99
C VAL A 60 3.74 11.15 6.34
N VAL A 61 3.27 12.32 5.92
CA VAL A 61 1.92 12.79 6.19
C VAL A 61 1.14 12.88 4.88
N VAL A 62 -0.10 12.39 4.90
CA VAL A 62 -1.03 12.43 3.78
C VAL A 62 -2.22 13.31 4.16
N ARG A 63 -2.62 14.21 3.26
CA ARG A 63 -3.86 14.97 3.41
C ARG A 63 -5.04 14.09 2.99
N ALA A 64 -6.09 14.02 3.80
CA ALA A 64 -7.28 13.22 3.53
C ALA A 64 -7.84 13.44 2.12
N THR A 65 -8.03 14.70 1.73
CA THR A 65 -8.57 15.11 0.42
C THR A 65 -7.66 14.80 -0.77
N SER A 66 -6.40 14.45 -0.53
CA SER A 66 -5.50 14.04 -1.60
C SER A 66 -5.65 12.57 -1.99
N ILE A 67 -6.37 11.75 -1.22
CA ILE A 67 -6.53 10.33 -1.47
C ILE A 67 -7.60 10.12 -2.54
N ILE A 68 -7.23 9.52 -3.68
CA ILE A 68 -8.16 9.21 -4.78
C ILE A 68 -8.51 7.73 -4.87
N ALA A 69 -7.64 6.85 -4.37
CA ALA A 69 -7.91 5.42 -4.30
C ALA A 69 -7.20 4.77 -3.11
N ILE A 70 -7.79 3.69 -2.61
CA ILE A 70 -7.25 2.85 -1.54
C ILE A 70 -7.30 1.42 -2.04
N LYS A 71 -6.16 0.73 -2.06
CA LYS A 71 -6.08 -0.64 -2.56
C LYS A 71 -5.36 -1.55 -1.58
N ALA A 72 -6.04 -2.63 -1.21
CA ALA A 72 -5.46 -3.79 -0.55
C ALA A 72 -5.16 -4.87 -1.60
N GLN A 73 -3.96 -5.45 -1.57
CA GLN A 73 -3.56 -6.50 -2.49
C GLN A 73 -2.61 -7.50 -1.82
N VAL A 74 -2.44 -8.66 -2.44
CA VAL A 74 -1.33 -9.57 -2.13
C VAL A 74 -0.04 -8.84 -2.47
N GLN A 75 0.88 -8.80 -1.50
CA GLN A 75 2.19 -8.21 -1.67
C GLN A 75 2.92 -8.99 -2.77
N PRO A 76 3.39 -8.32 -3.82
CA PRO A 76 4.12 -9.01 -4.87
C PRO A 76 5.34 -9.67 -4.22
N ALA A 77 5.53 -10.97 -4.49
CA ALA A 77 6.79 -11.63 -4.16
C ALA A 77 7.91 -10.75 -4.71
N LYS A 78 8.93 -10.44 -3.88
CA LYS A 78 10.10 -9.69 -4.34
C LYS A 78 10.72 -10.48 -5.49
N SER A 79 10.33 -10.15 -6.72
CA SER A 79 11.01 -10.61 -7.91
C SER A 79 12.36 -9.92 -7.85
N PHE A 80 13.36 -10.65 -7.38
CA PHE A 80 14.74 -10.33 -7.71
C PHE A 80 14.82 -10.43 -9.22
N LEU A 81 14.53 -9.33 -9.91
CA LEU A 81 15.02 -9.14 -11.26
C LEU A 81 16.53 -9.31 -11.13
N ARG A 82 17.02 -10.49 -11.49
CA ARG A 82 18.40 -10.65 -11.91
C ARG A 82 18.53 -9.64 -13.04
N GLY A 83 19.10 -8.48 -12.74
CA GLY A 83 19.53 -7.55 -13.78
C GLY A 83 20.29 -8.38 -14.82
N PRO A 84 20.10 -8.10 -16.12
CA PRO A 84 20.79 -8.84 -17.15
C PRO A 84 22.29 -8.86 -16.82
N ARG A 85 22.79 -10.02 -16.38
CA ARG A 85 24.21 -10.31 -16.45
C ARG A 85 24.50 -10.36 -17.95
N ASP A 86 25.43 -9.52 -18.36
CA ASP A 86 25.98 -9.40 -19.70
C ASP A 86 25.25 -8.40 -20.62
N GLY A 87 25.48 -7.11 -20.36
CA GLY A 87 26.25 -6.26 -21.27
C GLY A 87 25.82 -6.07 -22.73
N SER A 88 24.60 -6.42 -23.13
CA SER A 88 24.17 -6.35 -24.53
C SER A 88 23.02 -5.35 -24.74
N TRP A 89 23.33 -4.05 -24.67
CA TRP A 89 22.52 -3.00 -25.29
C TRP A 89 23.43 -1.87 -25.78
N LEU A 90 24.38 -2.20 -26.67
CA LEU A 90 25.03 -1.29 -27.61
C LEU A 90 25.38 -2.07 -28.88
#